data_AF-B2HG68-F1
#
_entry.id   AF-B2HG68-F1
#
_cell.length_a   1.000
_cell.length_b   1.000
_cell.length_c   1.000
_cell.angle_alpha   90.00
_cell.angle_beta   90.00
_cell.angle_gamma   90.00
#
_symmetry.space_group_name_H-M   'P 1'
#
loop_
_entity.id
_entity.type
_entity.pdbx_description
1 polymer ?
#
loop_
_entity_poly.entity_id
_entity_poly.type
_entity_poly.pdbx_seq_one_letter_code
_entity_poly.pdbx_strand_id
1 'polypeptide(L)'
;MSHSPLLNLPGPRLDLLDEVHAAIAEAAEFVRAYDPDLVVIFSPDHYNGFFYRAMPPFCIGMYASAVGDYGTHIGALDVPTDLAADCAKAVLGADVDVAVSASMDVDHGTVQPLEKLFGTATARPVIPIFINAIAAPLGPLRRCRALGTAVGTFLSTLDMRVLVIGSGGLSHSPPVPTLHSADPQVRERIVHGQPLTPAQRQARQTVVMEAAKSFAAGNSDLQPLNPAWDQRFLEIIDNGHLSDLDRWSNSFVTHEGGSSAHEIRTWISAFAAMAVAGPYQTKVRYYKQAADLIAGFAIRTAVPIP
;
A
#
# COMPACT_ATOMS: atom_id res chain seq x y z
N MET A 1 4.09 -4.73 -3.23
CA MET A 1 4.59 -4.02 -4.42
C MET A 1 4.34 -2.53 -4.27
N SER A 2 5.23 -1.69 -4.78
CA SER A 2 5.02 -0.24 -4.85
C SER A 2 3.81 0.12 -5.72
N HIS A 3 3.16 1.27 -5.46
CA HIS A 3 1.94 1.71 -6.16
C HIS A 3 2.00 3.15 -6.70
N SER A 4 3.18 3.65 -7.08
CA SER A 4 3.30 5.04 -7.52
C SER A 4 2.26 5.38 -8.61
N PRO A 5 1.42 6.42 -8.41
CA PRO A 5 0.39 6.77 -9.40
C PRO A 5 1.00 7.19 -10.74
N LEU A 6 2.28 7.57 -10.75
CA LEU A 6 3.05 7.93 -11.94
C LEU A 6 3.15 6.78 -12.97
N LEU A 7 2.93 5.52 -12.57
CA LEU A 7 2.83 4.40 -13.51
C LEU A 7 1.64 4.49 -14.48
N ASN A 8 0.61 5.25 -14.11
CA ASN A 8 -0.58 5.44 -14.94
C ASN A 8 -0.63 6.84 -15.57
N LEU A 9 0.42 7.65 -15.37
CA LEU A 9 0.52 9.01 -15.89
C LEU A 9 1.64 9.12 -16.93
N PRO A 10 1.55 10.07 -17.87
CA PRO A 10 2.67 10.37 -18.75
C PRO A 10 3.82 11.01 -17.96
N GLY A 11 5.05 10.83 -18.44
CA GLY A 11 6.23 11.50 -17.87
C GLY A 11 7.43 10.59 -17.63
N PRO A 12 7.27 9.41 -16.99
CA PRO A 12 8.40 8.52 -16.76
C PRO A 12 9.09 8.08 -18.06
N ARG A 13 10.41 7.89 -18.01
CA ARG A 13 11.17 7.45 -19.18
C ARG A 13 10.75 6.04 -19.61
N LEU A 14 10.73 5.81 -20.92
CA LEU A 14 10.24 4.55 -21.50
C LEU A 14 11.08 3.33 -21.06
N ASP A 15 12.40 3.47 -20.96
CA ASP A 15 13.29 2.41 -20.49
C ASP A 15 12.96 1.96 -19.05
N LEU A 16 12.68 2.92 -18.17
CA LEU A 16 12.24 2.63 -16.80
C LEU A 16 10.86 1.98 -16.78
N LEU A 17 9.91 2.47 -17.59
CA LEU A 17 8.56 1.88 -17.66
C LEU A 17 8.60 0.44 -18.18
N ASP A 18 9.40 0.17 -19.21
CA ASP A 18 9.56 -1.18 -19.76
C ASP A 18 10.14 -2.14 -18.70
N GLU A 19 11.16 -1.71 -17.96
CA GLU A 19 11.77 -2.49 -16.87
C GLU A 19 10.76 -2.78 -15.75
N VAL A 20 10.02 -1.76 -15.29
CA VAL A 20 9.01 -1.93 -14.24
C VAL A 20 7.83 -2.79 -14.72
N HIS A 21 7.36 -2.60 -15.96
CA HIS A 21 6.28 -3.39 -16.52
C HIS A 21 6.67 -4.86 -16.72
N ALA A 22 7.91 -5.15 -17.09
CA ALA A 22 8.43 -6.52 -17.15
C ALA A 22 8.39 -7.18 -15.76
N ALA A 23 8.86 -6.49 -14.72
CA ALA A 23 8.82 -7.01 -13.35
C ALA A 23 7.38 -7.18 -12.82
N ILE A 24 6.46 -6.29 -13.19
CA ILE A 24 5.02 -6.45 -12.89
C ILE A 24 4.45 -7.66 -13.63
N ALA A 25 4.81 -7.88 -14.89
CA ALA A 25 4.33 -9.02 -15.67
C ALA A 25 4.81 -10.36 -15.06
N GLU A 26 6.05 -10.42 -14.56
CA GLU A 26 6.54 -11.59 -13.81
C GLU A 26 5.73 -11.84 -12.52
N ALA A 27 5.38 -10.78 -11.78
CA ALA A 27 4.54 -10.91 -10.59
C ALA A 27 3.09 -11.29 -10.94
N ALA A 28 2.53 -10.76 -12.03
CA ALA A 28 1.21 -11.14 -12.53
C ALA A 28 1.17 -12.61 -12.96
N GLU A 29 2.23 -13.09 -13.62
CA GLU A 29 2.38 -14.51 -13.97
C GLU A 29 2.44 -15.41 -12.73
N PHE A 30 3.20 -14.99 -11.71
CA PHE A 30 3.22 -15.68 -10.40
C PHE A 30 1.81 -15.78 -9.80
N VAL A 31 1.05 -14.68 -9.80
CA VAL A 31 -0.32 -14.64 -9.28
C VAL A 31 -1.26 -15.52 -10.12
N ARG A 32 -1.15 -15.45 -11.45
CA ARG A 32 -1.93 -16.27 -12.38
C ARG A 32 -1.67 -17.76 -12.20
N ALA A 33 -0.43 -18.15 -11.95
CA ALA A 33 -0.05 -19.53 -11.69
C ALA A 33 -0.58 -20.04 -10.34
N TYR A 34 -0.64 -19.17 -9.33
CA TYR A 34 -1.23 -19.50 -8.02
C TYR A 34 -2.76 -19.61 -8.05
N ASP A 35 -3.42 -18.80 -8.90
CA ASP A 35 -4.87 -18.78 -9.09
C ASP A 35 -5.65 -18.60 -7.77
N PRO A 36 -5.53 -17.44 -7.08
CA PRO A 36 -6.14 -17.26 -5.77
C PRO A 36 -7.68 -17.21 -5.84
N ASP A 37 -8.33 -17.81 -4.84
CA ASP A 37 -9.78 -17.74 -4.63
C ASP A 37 -10.19 -16.44 -3.93
N LEU A 38 -9.28 -15.87 -3.13
CA LEU A 38 -9.46 -14.65 -2.36
C LEU A 38 -8.19 -13.80 -2.36
N VAL A 39 -8.35 -12.49 -2.43
CA VAL A 39 -7.28 -11.52 -2.23
C VAL A 39 -7.50 -10.74 -0.94
N VAL A 40 -6.49 -10.64 -0.09
CA VAL A 40 -6.46 -9.70 1.04
C VAL A 40 -5.40 -8.66 0.76
N ILE A 41 -5.80 -7.39 0.66
CA ILE A 41 -4.89 -6.30 0.31
C ILE A 41 -4.75 -5.32 1.47
N PHE A 42 -3.52 -5.17 1.94
CA PHE A 42 -3.10 -4.11 2.84
C PHE A 42 -2.62 -2.91 2.04
N SER A 43 -3.25 -1.76 2.23
CA SER A 43 -2.98 -0.53 1.47
C SER A 43 -3.13 0.72 2.35
N PRO A 44 -2.40 1.80 2.07
CA PRO A 44 -2.74 3.11 2.61
C PRO A 44 -3.91 3.74 1.83
N ASP A 45 -4.31 4.94 2.24
CA ASP A 45 -5.21 5.85 1.53
C ASP A 45 -4.59 7.26 1.53
N HIS A 46 -4.76 7.99 0.42
CA HIS A 46 -4.12 9.28 0.17
C HIS A 46 -5.10 10.45 0.30
N TYR A 47 -5.93 10.40 1.34
CA TYR A 47 -7.03 11.32 1.63
C TYR A 47 -8.14 11.29 0.56
N ASN A 48 -8.56 10.09 0.20
CA ASN A 48 -9.71 9.82 -0.66
C ASN A 48 -10.85 9.18 0.14
N GLY A 49 -10.56 8.13 0.91
CA GLY A 49 -11.52 7.46 1.80
C GLY A 49 -11.29 7.70 3.29
N PHE A 50 -10.07 8.02 3.72
CA PHE A 50 -9.72 8.21 5.13
C PHE A 50 -9.21 9.63 5.40
N PHE A 51 -9.72 10.25 6.47
CA PHE A 51 -9.51 11.68 6.76
C PHE A 51 -9.30 11.92 8.26
N TYR A 52 -8.78 13.09 8.63
CA TYR A 52 -8.58 13.45 10.03
C TYR A 52 -9.87 13.60 10.84
N ARG A 53 -11.05 13.66 10.19
CA ARG A 53 -12.37 13.59 10.87
C ARG A 53 -12.44 12.35 11.76
N ALA A 54 -11.97 11.22 11.24
CA ALA A 54 -11.80 9.97 11.96
C ALA A 54 -10.75 9.13 11.22
N MET A 55 -9.53 9.10 11.76
CA MET A 55 -8.40 8.39 11.17
C MET A 55 -8.05 7.18 12.05
N PRO A 56 -8.55 5.97 11.76
CA PRO A 56 -8.16 4.79 12.51
C PRO A 56 -6.72 4.36 12.12
N PRO A 57 -5.98 3.64 12.99
CA PRO A 57 -4.73 3.04 12.58
C PRO A 57 -4.95 1.95 11.51
N PHE A 58 -6.02 1.17 11.64
CA PHE A 58 -6.39 0.06 10.76
C PHE A 58 -7.90 0.06 10.50
N CYS A 59 -8.32 -0.28 9.28
CA CYS A 59 -9.74 -0.47 8.97
C CYS A 59 -9.95 -1.61 7.98
N ILE A 60 -10.90 -2.50 8.25
CA ILE A 60 -11.33 -3.58 7.33
C ILE A 60 -12.60 -3.14 6.61
N GLY A 61 -12.59 -3.22 5.27
CA GLY A 61 -13.74 -2.88 4.44
C GLY A 61 -14.66 -4.07 4.29
N MET A 62 -15.91 -3.93 4.75
CA MET A 62 -16.98 -4.91 4.52
C MET A 62 -17.70 -4.70 3.19
N TYR A 63 -17.64 -3.46 2.69
CA TYR A 63 -18.00 -3.04 1.35
C TYR A 63 -16.97 -2.01 0.91
N ALA A 64 -16.59 -2.00 -0.37
CA ALA A 64 -15.64 -1.03 -0.88
C ALA A 64 -15.97 -0.55 -2.29
N SER A 65 -15.64 0.72 -2.58
CA SER A 65 -15.75 1.31 -3.91
C SER A 65 -14.48 2.10 -4.24
N ALA A 66 -13.97 1.88 -5.45
CA ALA A 66 -12.84 2.59 -5.99
C ALA A 66 -13.24 4.00 -6.46
N VAL A 67 -12.44 5.00 -6.10
CA VAL A 67 -12.72 6.41 -6.43
C VAL A 67 -12.31 6.82 -7.85
N GLY A 68 -11.53 5.99 -8.54
CA GLY A 68 -11.04 6.24 -9.90
C GLY A 68 -9.99 7.36 -10.00
N ASP A 69 -9.13 7.52 -8.98
CA ASP A 69 -8.01 8.45 -9.09
C ASP A 69 -6.89 7.88 -9.98
N TYR A 70 -6.11 8.76 -10.60
CA TYR A 70 -4.99 8.38 -11.48
C TYR A 70 -5.32 7.34 -12.58
N GLY A 71 -6.55 7.37 -13.08
CA GLY A 71 -6.99 6.49 -14.18
C GLY A 71 -7.24 5.04 -13.78
N THR A 72 -7.32 4.73 -12.48
CA THR A 72 -7.72 3.39 -12.01
C THR A 72 -9.23 3.19 -12.12
N HIS A 73 -9.68 1.95 -11.92
CA HIS A 73 -11.08 1.56 -11.81
C HIS A 73 -11.91 2.50 -10.91
N ILE A 74 -13.17 2.70 -11.30
CA ILE A 74 -14.19 3.43 -10.55
C ILE A 74 -15.41 2.52 -10.35
N GLY A 75 -15.90 2.44 -9.11
CA GLY A 75 -17.06 1.63 -8.77
C GLY A 75 -16.77 0.54 -7.74
N ALA A 76 -17.75 -0.33 -7.51
CA ALA A 76 -17.69 -1.33 -6.46
C ALA A 76 -16.60 -2.38 -6.69
N LEU A 77 -15.89 -2.73 -5.62
CA LEU A 77 -15.07 -3.94 -5.57
C LEU A 77 -15.93 -5.13 -5.14
N ASP A 78 -15.53 -6.33 -5.55
CA ASP A 78 -16.16 -7.58 -5.11
C ASP A 78 -15.65 -7.94 -3.70
N VAL A 79 -16.31 -7.43 -2.66
CA VAL A 79 -15.94 -7.71 -1.27
C VAL A 79 -16.84 -8.83 -0.71
N PRO A 80 -16.29 -9.98 -0.27
CA PRO A 80 -17.07 -11.02 0.37
C PRO A 80 -17.43 -10.57 1.80
N THR A 81 -18.54 -9.84 1.95
CA THR A 81 -18.92 -9.11 3.17
C THR A 81 -18.90 -9.97 4.44
N ASP A 82 -19.48 -11.17 4.41
CA ASP A 82 -19.53 -12.04 5.59
C ASP A 82 -18.13 -12.50 6.01
N LEU A 83 -17.28 -12.84 5.03
CA LEU A 83 -15.89 -13.23 5.28
C LEU A 83 -15.05 -12.06 5.81
N ALA A 84 -15.28 -10.84 5.29
CA ALA A 84 -14.67 -9.62 5.81
C ALA A 84 -15.12 -9.33 7.26
N ALA A 85 -16.39 -9.58 7.57
CA ALA A 85 -16.93 -9.47 8.93
C ALA A 85 -16.26 -10.45 9.89
N ASP A 86 -16.10 -11.70 9.47
CA ASP A 86 -15.48 -12.75 10.28
C ASP A 86 -13.97 -12.50 10.46
N CYS A 87 -13.29 -11.99 9.42
CA CYS A 87 -11.92 -11.51 9.55
C CYS A 87 -11.82 -10.39 10.61
N ALA A 88 -12.74 -9.42 10.61
CA ALA A 88 -12.74 -8.34 11.60
C ALA A 88 -12.98 -8.86 13.03
N LYS A 89 -13.92 -9.79 13.21
CA LYS A 89 -14.16 -10.45 14.51
C LYS A 89 -12.92 -11.19 14.99
N ALA A 90 -12.25 -11.94 14.11
CA ALA A 90 -11.04 -12.69 14.46
C ALA A 90 -9.88 -11.77 14.83
N VAL A 91 -9.68 -10.66 14.12
CA VAL A 91 -8.65 -9.66 14.43
C VAL A 91 -8.92 -8.98 15.76
N LEU A 92 -10.17 -8.58 16.04
CA LEU A 92 -10.57 -8.04 17.34
C LEU A 92 -10.38 -9.06 18.48
N GLY A 93 -10.75 -10.32 18.23
CA GLY A 93 -10.55 -11.42 19.18
C GLY A 93 -9.08 -11.78 19.44
N ALA A 94 -8.16 -11.30 18.61
CA ALA A 94 -6.72 -11.43 18.77
C ALA A 94 -6.06 -10.17 19.40
N ASP A 95 -6.85 -9.33 20.08
CA ASP A 95 -6.40 -8.11 20.77
C ASP A 95 -5.75 -7.05 19.86
N VAL A 96 -6.21 -6.99 18.61
CA VAL A 96 -5.86 -5.93 17.65
C VAL A 96 -7.08 -5.07 17.37
N ASP A 97 -7.08 -3.85 17.91
CA ASP A 97 -8.13 -2.87 17.63
C ASP A 97 -8.16 -2.49 16.14
N VAL A 98 -9.31 -2.68 15.50
CA VAL A 98 -9.53 -2.37 14.09
C VAL A 98 -10.91 -1.73 13.90
N ALA A 99 -11.00 -0.71 13.05
CA ALA A 99 -12.29 -0.18 12.61
C ALA A 99 -12.88 -1.05 11.51
N VAL A 100 -14.20 -1.05 11.36
CA VAL A 100 -14.87 -1.63 10.18
C VAL A 100 -15.55 -0.52 9.39
N SER A 101 -15.49 -0.59 8.06
CA SER A 101 -16.23 0.30 7.18
C SER A 101 -17.24 -0.48 6.34
N ALA A 102 -18.51 -0.08 6.44
CA ALA A 102 -19.59 -0.62 5.60
C ALA A 102 -19.73 0.13 4.26
N SER A 103 -18.82 1.05 3.95
CA SER A 103 -18.80 1.86 2.73
C SER A 103 -17.40 2.45 2.51
N MET A 104 -16.39 1.59 2.40
CA MET A 104 -15.00 2.02 2.28
C MET A 104 -14.73 2.59 0.89
N ASP A 105 -14.35 3.86 0.80
CA ASP A 105 -13.76 4.38 -0.42
C ASP A 105 -12.27 3.98 -0.46
N VAL A 106 -11.82 3.45 -1.59
CA VAL A 106 -10.42 3.06 -1.81
C VAL A 106 -9.84 3.77 -3.03
N ASP A 107 -8.55 4.09 -2.95
CA ASP A 107 -7.82 4.78 -4.01
C ASP A 107 -6.83 3.88 -4.74
N HIS A 108 -6.04 4.48 -5.63
CA HIS A 108 -5.00 3.81 -6.39
C HIS A 108 -4.05 2.95 -5.56
N GLY A 109 -3.82 3.26 -4.27
CA GLY A 109 -3.00 2.43 -3.39
C GLY A 109 -3.56 1.02 -3.21
N THR A 110 -4.88 0.86 -3.31
CA THR A 110 -5.56 -0.44 -3.33
C THR A 110 -5.76 -0.95 -4.76
N VAL A 111 -6.22 -0.08 -5.65
CA VAL A 111 -6.76 -0.49 -6.96
C VAL A 111 -5.67 -0.80 -7.98
N GLN A 112 -4.60 0.00 -8.02
CA GLN A 112 -3.53 -0.15 -9.01
C GLN A 112 -2.85 -1.54 -8.93
N PRO A 113 -2.47 -2.07 -7.74
CA PRO A 113 -1.94 -3.44 -7.65
C PRO A 113 -2.90 -4.50 -8.19
N LEU A 114 -4.21 -4.36 -7.94
CA LEU A 114 -5.21 -5.33 -8.41
C LEU A 114 -5.28 -5.33 -9.95
N GLU A 115 -5.36 -4.15 -10.57
CA GLU A 115 -5.36 -4.02 -12.03
C GLU A 115 -4.07 -4.54 -12.66
N LYS A 116 -2.91 -4.22 -12.07
CA LYS A 116 -1.61 -4.64 -12.61
C LYS A 116 -1.38 -6.15 -12.50
N LEU A 117 -1.89 -6.80 -11.46
CA LEU A 117 -1.71 -8.24 -11.23
C LEU A 117 -2.79 -9.11 -11.90
N PHE A 118 -4.01 -8.59 -12.05
CA PHE A 118 -5.16 -9.37 -12.54
C PHE A 118 -5.77 -8.84 -13.86
N GLY A 119 -5.30 -7.71 -14.38
CA GLY A 119 -5.85 -7.04 -15.56
C GLY A 119 -7.09 -6.18 -15.29
N THR A 120 -7.85 -6.46 -14.24
CA THR A 120 -8.97 -5.63 -13.74
C THR A 120 -9.06 -5.71 -12.22
N ALA A 121 -9.50 -4.63 -11.58
CA ALA A 121 -9.63 -4.54 -10.12
C ALA A 121 -10.67 -5.51 -9.54
N THR A 122 -11.63 -5.97 -10.36
CA THR A 122 -12.77 -6.80 -9.94
C THR A 122 -12.61 -8.27 -10.36
N ALA A 123 -11.39 -8.71 -10.69
CA ALA A 123 -11.15 -10.07 -11.20
C ALA A 123 -11.31 -11.17 -10.15
N ARG A 124 -11.18 -10.82 -8.86
CA ARG A 124 -11.27 -11.73 -7.71
C ARG A 124 -12.01 -11.06 -6.56
N PRO A 125 -12.61 -11.84 -5.64
CA PRO A 125 -13.04 -11.33 -4.36
C PRO A 125 -11.86 -10.72 -3.58
N VAL A 126 -12.05 -9.52 -3.01
CA VAL A 126 -11.02 -8.75 -2.32
C VAL A 126 -11.52 -8.32 -0.94
N ILE A 127 -10.74 -8.56 0.11
CA ILE A 127 -10.90 -7.89 1.42
C ILE A 127 -9.87 -6.77 1.51
N PRO A 128 -10.27 -5.50 1.39
CA PRO A 128 -9.38 -4.36 1.56
C PRO A 128 -9.17 -4.05 3.05
N ILE A 129 -7.91 -3.91 3.44
CA ILE A 129 -7.49 -3.55 4.79
C ILE A 129 -6.64 -2.28 4.72
N PHE A 130 -7.24 -1.17 5.10
CA PHE A 130 -6.55 0.11 5.22
C PHE A 130 -5.57 0.07 6.40
N ILE A 131 -4.37 0.60 6.17
CA ILE A 131 -3.39 0.90 7.21
C ILE A 131 -2.98 2.37 7.09
N ASN A 132 -3.16 3.14 8.17
CA ASN A 132 -2.69 4.51 8.21
C ASN A 132 -1.15 4.57 8.11
N ALA A 133 -0.68 5.14 7.01
CA ALA A 133 0.73 5.40 6.72
C ALA A 133 1.05 6.89 6.53
N ILE A 134 0.04 7.77 6.59
CA ILE A 134 0.18 9.17 6.18
C ILE A 134 -0.13 10.11 7.34
N ALA A 135 -1.26 9.91 8.00
CA ALA A 135 -1.81 10.87 8.94
C ALA A 135 -1.25 10.67 10.34
N ALA A 136 -0.33 11.53 10.76
CA ALA A 136 0.22 11.52 12.11
C ALA A 136 -0.84 11.83 13.18
N PRO A 137 -0.76 11.24 14.40
CA PRO A 137 0.28 10.32 14.86
C PRO A 137 0.11 8.89 14.31
N LEU A 138 1.24 8.22 14.05
CA LEU A 138 1.27 6.83 13.60
C LEU A 138 1.58 5.87 14.75
N GLY A 139 0.99 4.68 14.75
CA GLY A 139 1.35 3.61 15.67
C GLY A 139 2.77 3.06 15.42
N PRO A 140 3.37 2.30 16.36
CA PRO A 140 4.66 1.66 16.14
C PRO A 140 4.53 0.49 15.13
N LEU A 141 5.60 0.21 14.38
CA LEU A 141 5.59 -0.81 13.32
C LEU A 141 5.24 -2.22 13.80
N ARG A 142 5.56 -2.57 15.05
CA ARG A 142 5.15 -3.85 15.67
C ARG A 142 3.64 -4.09 15.67
N ARG A 143 2.81 -3.03 15.66
CA ARG A 143 1.35 -3.18 15.56
C ARG A 143 0.91 -3.62 14.16
N CYS A 144 1.63 -3.22 13.11
CA CYS A 144 1.38 -3.71 11.74
C CYS A 144 1.73 -5.20 11.62
N ARG A 145 2.79 -5.65 12.30
CA ARG A 145 3.13 -7.08 12.40
C ARG A 145 2.04 -7.85 13.16
N ALA A 146 1.55 -7.33 14.28
CA ALA A 146 0.45 -7.93 15.04
C ALA A 146 -0.84 -8.03 14.21
N LEU A 147 -1.21 -6.97 13.47
CA LEU A 147 -2.34 -7.01 12.53
C LEU A 147 -2.16 -8.12 11.49
N GLY A 148 -0.99 -8.16 10.84
CA GLY A 148 -0.67 -9.18 9.84
C GLY A 148 -0.80 -10.58 10.39
N THR A 149 -0.22 -10.86 11.56
CA THR A 149 -0.34 -12.17 12.23
C THR A 149 -1.78 -12.53 12.59
N ALA A 150 -2.59 -11.58 13.07
CA ALA A 150 -4.00 -11.81 13.39
C ALA A 150 -4.81 -12.17 12.14
N VAL A 151 -4.61 -11.41 11.05
CA VAL A 151 -5.23 -11.70 9.75
C VAL A 151 -4.74 -13.05 9.21
N GLY A 152 -3.44 -13.32 9.21
CA GLY A 152 -2.87 -14.60 8.75
C GLY A 152 -3.41 -15.81 9.52
N THR A 153 -3.59 -15.68 10.84
CA THR A 153 -4.22 -16.71 11.67
C THR A 153 -5.64 -17.01 11.21
N PHE A 154 -6.45 -15.97 10.99
CA PHE A 154 -7.79 -16.15 10.44
C PHE A 154 -7.76 -16.82 9.07
N LEU A 155 -6.95 -16.32 8.15
CA LEU A 155 -6.85 -16.85 6.79
C LEU A 155 -6.41 -18.32 6.75
N SER A 156 -5.56 -18.75 7.69
CA SER A 156 -5.12 -20.15 7.80
C SER A 156 -6.22 -21.14 8.16
N THR A 157 -7.38 -20.65 8.62
CA THR A 157 -8.56 -21.48 8.91
C THR A 157 -9.46 -21.70 7.70
N LEU A 158 -9.23 -20.98 6.60
CA LEU A 158 -10.03 -21.05 5.39
C LEU A 158 -9.52 -22.15 4.47
N ASP A 159 -10.44 -22.90 3.87
CA ASP A 159 -10.14 -23.84 2.78
C ASP A 159 -10.12 -23.11 1.42
N MET A 160 -9.20 -22.14 1.29
CA MET A 160 -9.08 -21.26 0.12
C MET A 160 -7.62 -20.96 -0.21
N ARG A 161 -7.31 -20.78 -1.51
CA ARG A 161 -6.03 -20.19 -1.94
C ARG A 161 -6.10 -18.69 -1.76
N VAL A 162 -5.53 -18.18 -0.67
CA VAL A 162 -5.52 -16.74 -0.38
C VAL A 162 -4.23 -16.11 -0.89
N LEU A 163 -4.35 -15.01 -1.65
CA LEU A 163 -3.22 -14.11 -1.97
C LEU A 163 -3.25 -12.92 -1.03
N VAL A 164 -2.13 -12.63 -0.37
CA VAL A 164 -1.97 -11.44 0.46
C VAL A 164 -1.09 -10.41 -0.26
N ILE A 165 -1.55 -9.16 -0.35
CA ILE A 165 -0.86 -8.07 -1.03
C ILE A 165 -0.54 -6.96 -0.03
N GLY A 166 0.72 -6.55 0.05
CA GLY A 166 1.13 -5.30 0.71
C GLY A 166 1.46 -4.25 -0.34
N SER A 167 0.79 -3.11 -0.32
CA SER A 167 0.91 -2.07 -1.34
C SER A 167 1.59 -0.80 -0.81
N GLY A 168 2.56 -0.26 -1.57
CA GLY A 168 3.22 1.03 -1.31
C GLY A 168 4.73 0.95 -1.10
N GLY A 169 5.32 2.05 -0.65
CA GLY A 169 6.76 2.18 -0.38
C GLY A 169 7.64 2.20 -1.64
N LEU A 170 8.97 2.19 -1.52
CA LEU A 170 9.77 2.18 -0.29
C LEU A 170 10.17 3.60 0.10
N SER A 171 11.45 3.99 0.03
CA SER A 171 11.87 5.35 0.34
C SER A 171 11.23 6.34 -0.64
N HIS A 172 10.52 7.34 -0.10
CA HIS A 172 9.95 8.46 -0.84
C HIS A 172 9.31 9.51 0.09
N SER A 173 9.25 10.74 -0.42
CA SER A 173 8.62 11.90 0.24
C SER A 173 7.83 12.75 -0.77
N PRO A 174 6.76 12.23 -1.40
CA PRO A 174 5.90 13.03 -2.27
C PRO A 174 5.19 14.14 -1.48
N PRO A 175 4.69 15.19 -2.16
CA PRO A 175 4.01 16.32 -1.52
C PRO A 175 2.61 15.93 -1.03
N VAL A 176 2.55 15.16 0.05
CA VAL A 176 1.31 14.77 0.73
C VAL A 176 1.03 15.79 1.85
N PRO A 177 -0.16 16.41 1.89
CA PRO A 177 -0.45 17.46 2.85
C PRO A 177 -0.52 16.91 4.28
N THR A 178 0.03 17.65 5.24
CA THR A 178 -0.08 17.35 6.68
C THR A 178 -0.91 18.43 7.38
N LEU A 179 -1.41 18.16 8.60
CA LEU A 179 -2.11 19.19 9.39
C LEU A 179 -1.27 20.45 9.65
N HIS A 180 0.06 20.30 9.67
CA HIS A 180 0.98 21.39 9.95
C HIS A 180 1.32 22.19 8.69
N SER A 181 1.52 21.51 7.56
CA SER A 181 1.99 22.12 6.30
C SER A 181 0.88 22.50 5.32
N ALA A 182 -0.34 21.99 5.50
CA ALA A 182 -1.44 22.27 4.57
C ALA A 182 -1.93 23.73 4.68
N ASP A 183 -2.15 24.37 3.53
CA ASP A 183 -2.88 25.63 3.45
C ASP A 183 -4.32 25.47 3.99
N PRO A 184 -5.02 26.56 4.35
CA PRO A 184 -6.34 26.48 4.97
C PRO A 184 -7.37 25.66 4.18
N GLN A 185 -7.36 25.73 2.85
CA GLN A 185 -8.34 25.03 2.01
C GLN A 185 -8.03 23.52 1.96
N VAL A 186 -6.76 23.16 1.80
CA VAL A 186 -6.33 21.76 1.84
C VAL A 186 -6.52 21.16 3.23
N ARG A 187 -6.25 21.94 4.28
CA ARG A 187 -6.46 21.54 5.68
C ARG A 187 -7.93 21.24 5.95
N GLU A 188 -8.83 22.14 5.54
CA GLU A 188 -10.28 21.94 5.67
C GLU A 188 -10.71 20.62 5.01
N ARG A 189 -10.19 20.35 3.80
CA ARG A 189 -10.49 19.11 3.07
C ARG A 189 -10.02 17.86 3.80
N ILE A 190 -8.74 17.80 4.20
CA ILE A 190 -8.18 16.61 4.85
C ILE A 190 -8.71 16.40 6.27
N VAL A 191 -9.20 17.47 6.91
CA VAL A 191 -9.90 17.41 8.21
C VAL A 191 -11.33 16.94 8.04
N HIS A 192 -12.12 17.58 7.18
CA HIS A 192 -13.55 17.31 7.12
C HIS A 192 -13.96 16.21 6.13
N GLY A 193 -13.05 15.71 5.31
CA GLY A 193 -13.30 14.61 4.39
C GLY A 193 -14.14 15.00 3.18
N GLN A 194 -13.78 16.10 2.53
CA GLN A 194 -14.43 16.53 1.29
C GLN A 194 -13.77 15.84 0.09
N PRO A 195 -14.53 15.10 -0.74
CA PRO A 195 -14.01 14.49 -1.96
C PRO A 195 -13.44 15.54 -2.92
N LEU A 196 -12.41 15.16 -3.70
CA LEU A 196 -11.87 16.03 -4.74
C LEU A 196 -12.85 16.12 -5.92
N THR A 197 -13.16 17.34 -6.37
CA THR A 197 -13.85 17.56 -7.64
C THR A 197 -12.99 17.05 -8.81
N PRO A 198 -13.57 16.75 -9.98
CA PRO A 198 -12.79 16.34 -11.16
C PRO A 198 -11.66 17.33 -11.51
N ALA A 199 -11.93 18.64 -11.44
CA ALA A 199 -10.93 19.68 -11.68
C ALA A 199 -9.79 19.66 -10.64
N GLN A 200 -10.12 19.46 -9.35
CA GLN A 200 -9.10 19.34 -8.30
C GLN A 200 -8.27 18.05 -8.45
N ARG A 201 -8.89 16.94 -8.88
CA ARG A 201 -8.16 15.69 -9.21
C ARG A 201 -7.18 15.92 -10.35
N GLN A 202 -7.62 16.57 -11.42
CA GLN A 202 -6.74 16.89 -12.55
C GLN A 202 -5.59 17.82 -12.13
N ALA A 203 -5.87 18.85 -11.33
CA ALA A 203 -4.83 19.74 -10.79
C ALA A 203 -3.82 18.97 -9.92
N ARG A 204 -4.28 18.04 -9.08
CA ARG A 204 -3.41 17.17 -8.27
C ARG A 204 -2.51 16.29 -9.15
N GLN A 205 -3.04 15.72 -10.24
CA GLN A 205 -2.23 14.95 -11.19
C GLN A 205 -1.13 15.80 -11.82
N THR A 206 -1.44 17.03 -12.25
CA THR A 206 -0.44 17.96 -12.77
C THR A 206 0.66 18.24 -11.74
N VAL A 207 0.30 18.54 -10.49
CA VAL A 207 1.28 18.78 -9.41
C VAL A 207 2.18 17.56 -9.19
N VAL A 208 1.62 16.35 -9.16
CA VAL A 208 2.40 15.11 -9.00
C VAL A 208 3.35 14.89 -10.17
N MET A 209 2.92 15.12 -11.42
CA MET A 209 3.78 15.01 -12.60
C MET A 209 4.92 16.04 -12.58
N GLU A 210 4.64 17.30 -12.23
CA GLU A 210 5.68 18.34 -12.15
C GLU A 210 6.67 18.09 -11.00
N ALA A 211 6.19 17.57 -9.87
CA ALA A 211 7.06 17.13 -8.78
C ALA A 211 7.98 15.99 -9.23
N ALA A 212 7.47 15.03 -10.02
CA ALA A 212 8.26 13.92 -10.56
C ALA A 212 9.34 14.41 -11.52
N LYS A 213 8.98 15.29 -12.46
CA LYS A 213 9.94 15.90 -13.39
C LYS A 213 11.03 16.67 -12.65
N SER A 214 10.64 17.50 -11.67
CA SER A 214 11.60 18.28 -10.88
C SER A 214 12.53 17.38 -10.06
N PHE A 215 11.99 16.31 -9.47
CA PHE A 215 12.77 15.34 -8.71
C PHE A 215 13.76 14.57 -9.59
N ALA A 216 13.31 14.06 -10.72
CA ALA A 216 14.15 13.36 -11.69
C ALA A 216 15.26 14.26 -12.28
N ALA A 217 14.98 15.56 -12.44
CA ALA A 217 15.96 16.54 -12.89
C ALA A 217 16.95 17.00 -11.79
N GLY A 218 16.78 16.57 -10.54
CA GLY A 218 17.60 17.01 -9.40
C GLY A 218 17.31 18.44 -8.92
N ASN A 219 16.16 19.01 -9.30
CA ASN A 219 15.74 20.38 -8.98
C ASN A 219 14.58 20.40 -7.96
N SER A 220 14.61 19.51 -6.98
CA SER A 220 13.53 19.32 -6.02
C SER A 220 14.03 19.36 -4.59
N ASP A 221 13.25 19.99 -3.71
CA ASP A 221 13.50 20.01 -2.26
C ASP A 221 12.97 18.75 -1.54
N LEU A 222 12.36 17.81 -2.28
CA LEU A 222 11.93 16.54 -1.71
C LEU A 222 13.15 15.73 -1.26
N GLN A 223 12.98 15.01 -0.16
CA GLN A 223 14.01 14.13 0.37
C GLN A 223 14.47 13.13 -0.71
N PRO A 224 15.79 12.95 -0.92
CA PRO A 224 16.30 11.96 -1.86
C PRO A 224 15.88 10.53 -1.50
N LEU A 225 15.79 9.67 -2.51
CA LEU A 225 15.61 8.24 -2.30
C LEU A 225 16.82 7.68 -1.56
N ASN A 226 16.60 6.65 -0.74
CA ASN A 226 17.63 6.04 0.10
C ASN A 226 17.77 4.53 -0.22
N PRO A 227 18.55 4.16 -1.25
CA PRO A 227 18.72 2.76 -1.64
C PRO A 227 19.30 1.88 -0.54
N ALA A 228 20.17 2.40 0.32
CA ALA A 228 20.73 1.63 1.43
C ALA A 228 19.65 1.25 2.45
N TRP A 229 18.76 2.20 2.77
CA TRP A 229 17.61 1.93 3.63
C TRP A 229 16.59 0.99 2.97
N ASP A 230 16.32 1.18 1.67
CA ASP A 230 15.43 0.30 0.89
C ASP A 230 15.94 -1.15 0.89
N GLN A 231 17.23 -1.35 0.59
CA GLN A 231 17.84 -2.68 0.56
C GLN A 231 17.82 -3.31 1.95
N ARG A 232 18.11 -2.55 3.02
CA ARG A 232 18.02 -3.06 4.39
C ARG A 232 16.60 -3.54 4.71
N PHE A 233 15.57 -2.78 4.32
CA PHE A 233 14.19 -3.20 4.48
C PHE A 233 13.89 -4.48 3.69
N LEU A 234 14.29 -4.53 2.42
CA LEU A 234 14.06 -5.68 1.54
C LEU A 234 14.80 -6.94 1.99
N GLU A 235 16.01 -6.82 2.56
CA GLU A 235 16.75 -7.93 3.15
C GLU A 235 16.03 -8.51 4.37
N ILE A 236 15.45 -7.67 5.22
CA ILE A 236 14.65 -8.13 6.37
C ILE A 236 13.43 -8.92 5.88
N ILE A 237 12.75 -8.40 4.85
CA ILE A 237 11.62 -9.09 4.20
C ILE A 237 12.09 -10.40 3.56
N ASP A 238 13.15 -10.38 2.75
CA ASP A 238 13.61 -11.55 2.00
C ASP A 238 14.05 -12.71 2.90
N ASN A 239 14.52 -12.42 4.13
CA ASN A 239 14.97 -13.43 5.10
C ASN A 239 13.93 -13.76 6.18
N GLY A 240 12.73 -13.17 6.15
CA GLY A 240 11.71 -13.45 7.16
C GLY A 240 11.98 -12.88 8.56
N HIS A 241 12.95 -11.96 8.71
CA HIS A 241 13.35 -11.39 10.00
C HIS A 241 12.42 -10.24 10.45
N LEU A 242 11.10 -10.40 10.29
CA LEU A 242 10.12 -9.32 10.44
C LEU A 242 10.13 -8.63 11.81
N SER A 243 10.55 -9.33 12.86
CA SER A 243 10.69 -8.77 14.21
C SER A 243 11.78 -7.69 14.32
N ASP A 244 12.75 -7.64 13.41
CA ASP A 244 13.76 -6.58 13.39
C ASP A 244 13.13 -5.19 13.14
N LEU A 245 12.01 -5.15 12.42
CA LEU A 245 11.25 -3.93 12.14
C LEU A 245 10.48 -3.41 13.35
N ASP A 246 10.27 -4.23 14.39
CA ASP A 246 9.62 -3.79 15.63
C ASP A 246 10.40 -2.70 16.37
N ARG A 247 11.72 -2.65 16.12
CA ARG A 247 12.67 -1.69 16.70
C ARG A 247 12.78 -0.39 15.91
N TRP A 248 12.26 -0.35 14.69
CA TRP A 248 12.28 0.85 13.86
C TRP A 248 11.24 1.84 14.40
N SER A 249 11.71 3.02 14.82
CA SER A 249 10.82 4.09 15.27
C SER A 249 10.21 4.81 14.08
N ASN A 250 9.09 5.49 14.30
CA ASN A 250 8.49 6.31 13.24
C ASN A 250 9.43 7.44 12.79
N SER A 251 10.19 8.02 13.73
CA SER A 251 11.19 9.04 13.44
C SER A 251 12.34 8.52 12.60
N PHE A 252 12.81 7.28 12.84
CA PHE A 252 13.84 6.63 12.02
C PHE A 252 13.34 6.42 10.59
N VAL A 253 12.12 5.90 10.42
CA VAL A 253 11.52 5.70 9.09
C VAL A 253 11.38 7.01 8.33
N THR A 254 10.86 8.06 8.97
CA THR A 254 10.74 9.38 8.35
C THR A 254 12.10 9.98 8.01
N HIS A 255 13.08 9.87 8.90
CA HIS A 255 14.41 10.44 8.69
C HIS A 255 15.16 9.74 7.55
N GLU A 256 15.16 8.41 7.51
CA GLU A 256 15.94 7.66 6.53
C GLU A 256 15.19 7.44 5.21
N GLY A 257 13.93 7.03 5.30
CA GLY A 257 13.12 6.61 4.14
C GLY A 257 12.27 7.72 3.55
N GLY A 258 11.89 8.73 4.35
CA GLY A 258 11.02 9.82 3.91
C GLY A 258 9.62 9.80 4.51
N SER A 259 8.86 10.86 4.26
CA SER A 259 7.55 11.09 4.89
C SER A 259 6.52 10.02 4.54
N SER A 260 6.55 9.50 3.30
CA SER A 260 5.62 8.46 2.84
C SER A 260 6.23 7.05 2.89
N ALA A 261 7.48 6.90 3.31
CA ALA A 261 8.10 5.59 3.51
C ALA A 261 7.37 4.72 4.55
N HIS A 262 6.51 5.31 5.38
CA HIS A 262 5.61 4.59 6.28
C HIS A 262 4.68 3.60 5.59
N GLU A 263 4.51 3.67 4.28
CA GLU A 263 3.76 2.66 3.52
C GLU A 263 4.37 1.25 3.61
N ILE A 264 5.63 1.10 4.04
CA ILE A 264 6.21 -0.22 4.37
C ILE A 264 5.39 -0.99 5.42
N ARG A 265 4.52 -0.31 6.18
CA ARG A 265 3.57 -0.95 7.12
C ARG A 265 2.71 -2.01 6.46
N THR A 266 2.30 -1.80 5.20
CA THR A 266 1.48 -2.75 4.46
C THR A 266 2.25 -4.00 4.10
N TRP A 267 3.54 -3.86 3.76
CA TRP A 267 4.45 -4.98 3.53
C TRP A 267 4.66 -5.78 4.82
N ILE A 268 4.88 -5.10 5.95
CA ILE A 268 5.01 -5.75 7.26
C ILE A 268 3.78 -6.60 7.56
N SER A 269 2.57 -6.06 7.38
CA SER A 269 1.33 -6.82 7.61
C SER A 269 1.16 -7.98 6.62
N ALA A 270 1.44 -7.77 5.33
CA ALA A 270 1.32 -8.81 4.33
C ALA A 270 2.27 -10.00 4.57
N PHE A 271 3.55 -9.72 4.81
CA PHE A 271 4.54 -10.75 5.08
C PHE A 271 4.35 -11.41 6.46
N ALA A 272 3.85 -10.68 7.46
CA ALA A 272 3.50 -11.25 8.76
C ALA A 272 2.28 -12.18 8.68
N ALA A 273 1.31 -11.88 7.80
CA ALA A 273 0.18 -12.77 7.54
C ALA A 273 0.63 -14.07 6.89
N MET A 274 1.47 -13.99 5.84
CA MET A 274 2.03 -15.17 5.19
C MET A 274 2.90 -16.01 6.14
N ALA A 275 3.69 -15.37 7.01
CA ALA A 275 4.57 -16.05 7.96
C ALA A 275 3.82 -16.91 9.01
N VAL A 276 2.50 -16.77 9.15
CA VAL A 276 1.68 -17.67 9.97
C VAL A 276 1.68 -19.09 9.41
N ALA A 277 1.76 -19.24 8.08
CA ALA A 277 1.87 -20.54 7.42
C ALA A 277 3.27 -21.18 7.57
N GLY A 278 4.22 -20.49 8.21
CA GLY A 278 5.59 -20.93 8.40
C GLY A 278 6.63 -20.02 7.73
N PRO A 279 7.91 -20.42 7.72
CA PRO A 279 8.95 -19.74 6.95
C PRO A 279 8.56 -19.63 5.48
N TYR A 280 9.01 -18.58 4.79
CA TYR A 280 8.72 -18.37 3.38
C TYR A 280 9.99 -18.12 2.58
N GLN A 281 9.89 -18.29 1.26
CA GLN A 281 10.93 -17.96 0.30
C GLN A 281 10.41 -16.92 -0.68
N THR A 282 11.17 -15.82 -0.87
CA THR A 282 10.86 -14.84 -1.92
C THR A 282 11.25 -15.36 -3.31
N LYS A 283 10.45 -15.03 -4.33
CA LYS A 283 10.61 -15.49 -5.72
C LYS A 283 10.96 -14.32 -6.64
N VAL A 284 9.98 -13.53 -7.07
CA VAL A 284 10.23 -12.30 -7.85
C VAL A 284 10.87 -11.28 -6.91
N ARG A 285 12.04 -10.76 -7.28
CA ARG A 285 12.82 -9.80 -6.47
C ARG A 285 13.29 -8.62 -7.33
N TYR A 286 12.39 -7.66 -7.54
CA TYR A 286 12.69 -6.44 -8.27
C TYR A 286 12.89 -5.24 -7.34
N TYR A 287 13.91 -4.43 -7.61
CA TYR A 287 14.12 -3.13 -6.97
C TYR A 287 14.74 -2.15 -7.96
N LYS A 288 14.24 -0.92 -7.97
CA LYS A 288 14.83 0.18 -8.70
C LYS A 288 14.72 1.48 -7.90
N GLN A 289 15.82 2.22 -7.82
CA GLN A 289 15.76 3.63 -7.45
C GLN A 289 15.15 4.41 -8.62
N ALA A 290 13.82 4.57 -8.61
CA ALA A 290 13.06 5.10 -9.74
C ALA A 290 12.72 6.58 -9.49
N ALA A 291 13.64 7.47 -9.85
CA ALA A 291 13.45 8.92 -9.67
C ALA A 291 12.21 9.44 -10.40
N ASP A 292 11.92 8.96 -11.61
CA ASP A 292 10.73 9.35 -12.38
C ASP A 292 9.41 8.88 -11.73
N LEU A 293 9.47 7.94 -10.80
CA LEU A 293 8.33 7.46 -10.01
C LEU A 293 8.33 8.05 -8.58
N ILE A 294 9.31 8.90 -8.27
CA ILE A 294 9.58 9.47 -6.93
C ILE A 294 9.61 8.37 -5.87
N ALA A 295 10.19 7.21 -6.15
CA ALA A 295 10.20 6.11 -5.20
C ALA A 295 11.36 5.13 -5.39
N GLY A 296 11.83 4.57 -4.27
CA GLY A 296 12.46 3.25 -4.26
C GLY A 296 11.40 2.21 -4.64
N PHE A 297 11.30 1.86 -5.92
CA PHE A 297 10.25 1.00 -6.44
C PHE A 297 10.62 -0.47 -6.26
N ALA A 298 9.75 -1.26 -5.63
CA ALA A 298 10.03 -2.66 -5.35
C ALA A 298 8.83 -3.58 -5.60
N ILE A 299 9.15 -4.80 -6.05
CA ILE A 299 8.21 -5.93 -6.14
C ILE A 299 8.86 -7.13 -5.46
N ARG A 300 8.09 -7.76 -4.58
CA ARG A 300 8.42 -9.07 -3.99
C ARG A 300 7.20 -9.97 -4.10
N THR A 301 7.42 -11.19 -4.59
CA THR A 301 6.49 -12.31 -4.40
C THR A 301 7.12 -13.34 -3.49
N ALA A 302 6.31 -14.13 -2.80
CA ALA A 302 6.79 -15.10 -1.84
C ALA A 302 5.79 -16.24 -1.66
N VAL A 303 6.29 -17.39 -1.24
CA VAL A 303 5.50 -18.58 -0.91
C VAL A 303 6.00 -19.18 0.40
N PRO A 304 5.12 -19.76 1.24
CA PRO A 304 5.55 -20.59 2.36
C PRO A 304 6.46 -21.74 1.90
N ILE A 305 7.45 -22.09 2.72
CA ILE A 305 8.31 -23.25 2.53
C ILE A 305 7.53 -24.47 3.06
N PRO A 306 7.38 -25.55 2.27
CA PRO A 306 6.75 -26.80 2.71
C PRO A 306 7.43 -27.46 3.91
#